data_AF-A0AAN8IGV4-F1
#
_entry.id   AF-A0AAN8IGV4-F1
#
_cell.length_a   1.000
_cell.length_b   1.000
_cell.length_c   1.000
_cell.angle_alpha   90.00
_cell.angle_beta   90.00
_cell.angle_gamma   90.00
#
_symmetry.space_group_name_H-M   'P 1'
#
loop_
_entity.id
_entity.type
_entity.pdbx_description
1 polymer ?
#
loop_
_entity_poly.entity_id
_entity_poly.type
_entity_poly.pdbx_seq_one_letter_code
_entity_poly.pdbx_strand_id
1 'polypeptide(L)'
;MRTKYVMFWALSIGNFLNGLSFVLAGVFRIRALIQGTYYDHIDNNECLLGTPFGIMMVIAGQIPALLNVFTTFDKVVALQFAPFYRGQPIFLHKYVYIALTVILTTFQ
;
A
#
# COMPACT_ATOMS: atom_id res chain seq x y z
N MET A 1 -0.36 -6.98 -24.16
CA MET A 1 0.21 -7.69 -22.98
C MET A 1 0.97 -6.79 -22.00
N ARG A 2 1.70 -5.73 -22.41
CA ARG A 2 2.50 -4.85 -21.53
C ARG A 2 1.77 -4.25 -20.32
N THR A 3 0.49 -3.91 -20.45
CA THR A 3 -0.28 -3.25 -19.38
C THR A 3 -0.68 -4.15 -18.21
N LYS A 4 -0.55 -5.48 -18.34
CA LYS A 4 -0.75 -6.40 -17.19
C LYS A 4 0.44 -6.34 -16.22
N TYR A 5 1.62 -5.98 -16.70
CA TYR A 5 2.84 -5.94 -15.90
C TYR A 5 2.92 -4.72 -14.99
N VAL A 6 2.30 -3.59 -15.34
CA VAL A 6 2.36 -2.34 -14.56
C VAL A 6 1.67 -2.49 -13.20
N MET A 7 0.46 -3.06 -13.17
CA MET A 7 -0.25 -3.32 -11.90
C MET A 7 0.47 -4.39 -11.07
N PHE A 8 1.04 -5.42 -11.71
CA PHE A 8 1.81 -6.44 -11.01
C PHE A 8 3.08 -5.87 -10.37
N TRP A 9 3.80 -5.00 -11.09
CA TRP A 9 4.94 -4.27 -10.56
C TRP A 9 4.56 -3.36 -9.39
N ALA A 10 3.48 -2.59 -9.52
CA ALA A 10 2.98 -1.73 -8.45
C ALA A 10 2.60 -2.54 -7.19
N LEU A 11 1.92 -3.68 -7.38
CA LEU A 11 1.57 -4.58 -6.28
C LEU A 11 2.81 -5.17 -5.61
N SER A 12 3.80 -5.59 -6.41
CA SER A 12 5.06 -6.14 -5.89
C SER A 12 5.86 -5.10 -5.10
N ILE A 13 5.92 -3.86 -5.60
CA ILE A 13 6.55 -2.74 -4.89
C ILE A 13 5.79 -2.45 -3.59
N GLY A 14 4.46 -2.43 -3.62
CA GLY A 14 3.62 -2.22 -2.44
C GLY A 14 3.86 -3.27 -1.36
N ASN A 15 3.87 -4.56 -1.74
CA ASN A 15 4.18 -5.65 -0.81
C ASN A 15 5.62 -5.60 -0.28
N PHE A 16 6.58 -5.19 -1.10
CA PHE A 16 7.96 -5.00 -0.66
C PHE A 16 8.09 -3.88 0.37
N LEU A 17 7.46 -2.72 0.11
CA LEU A 17 7.45 -1.59 1.04
C LEU A 17 6.73 -1.95 2.36
N ASN A 18 5.67 -2.76 2.27
CA ASN A 18 4.98 -3.28 3.45
C ASN A 18 5.90 -4.19 4.28
N GLY A 19 6.57 -5.16 3.66
CA GLY A 19 7.55 -5.98 4.37
C GLY A 19 8.69 -5.16 4.97
N LEU A 20 9.17 -4.15 4.23
CA LEU A 20 10.25 -3.27 4.69
C LEU A 20 9.86 -2.42 5.90
N SER A 21 8.61 -1.93 5.96
CA SER A 21 8.12 -1.14 7.10
C SER A 21 8.08 -1.98 8.38
N PHE A 22 7.67 -3.25 8.30
CA PHE A 22 7.71 -4.19 9.43
C PHE A 22 9.15 -4.48 9.90
N VAL A 23 10.08 -4.71 8.97
CA VAL A 23 11.49 -4.96 9.31
C VAL A 23 12.09 -3.73 10.00
N LEU A 24 11.88 -2.53 9.45
CA LEU A 24 12.40 -1.29 10.03
C LEU A 24 11.84 -1.04 11.43
N ALA A 25 10.54 -1.20 11.63
CA ALA A 25 9.95 -1.06 12.95
C ALA A 25 10.46 -2.09 13.95
N GLY A 26 10.73 -3.33 13.52
CA GLY A 26 11.38 -4.34 14.34
C GLY A 26 12.77 -3.89 14.80
N VAL A 27 13.58 -3.35 13.89
CA VAL A 27 14.93 -2.81 14.21
C VAL A 27 14.85 -1.66 15.22
N PHE A 28 13.90 -0.73 15.05
CA PHE A 28 13.72 0.38 15.98
C PHE A 28 13.22 -0.08 17.36
N ARG A 29 12.33 -1.06 17.43
CA ARG A 29 11.91 -1.67 18.70
C ARG A 29 13.08 -2.33 19.43
N ILE A 30 13.95 -3.04 18.71
CA ILE A 30 15.16 -3.64 19.29
C ILE A 30 16.12 -2.54 19.79
N ARG A 31 16.30 -1.46 19.03
CA ARG A 31 17.11 -0.29 19.46
C ARG A 31 16.56 0.32 20.76
N ALA A 32 15.25 0.55 20.85
CA ALA A 32 14.60 1.08 22.04
C ALA A 32 14.71 0.12 23.25
N LEU A 33 14.68 -1.19 23.00
CA LEU A 33 14.89 -2.21 24.03
C LEU A 33 16.32 -2.19 24.56
N ILE A 34 17.32 -2.04 23.69
CA ILE A 34 18.73 -1.90 24.11
C ILE A 34 18.96 -0.60 24.89
N GLN A 35 18.26 0.48 24.54
CA GLN A 35 18.35 1.78 25.22
C GLN A 35 17.56 1.86 26.53
N GLY A 36 16.79 0.82 26.87
CA GLY A 36 15.98 0.79 28.10
C GLY A 36 14.72 1.65 28.07
N THR A 37 14.42 2.33 26.96
CA THR A 37 13.26 3.23 26.79
C THR A 37 12.01 2.50 26.27
N TYR A 38 12.08 1.19 26.06
CA TYR A 38 10.98 0.40 25.50
C TYR A 38 9.75 0.31 26.42
N TYR A 39 9.94 0.37 27.73
CA TYR A 39 8.86 0.30 28.72
C TYR A 39 8.33 1.67 29.15
N ASP A 40 8.85 2.75 28.57
CA ASP A 40 8.39 4.09 28.89
C ASP A 40 6.96 4.28 28.40
N HIS A 41 6.16 5.04 29.15
CA HIS A 41 4.73 5.15 28.86
C HIS A 41 4.53 6.09 27.65
N ILE A 42 4.45 5.49 26.47
CA ILE A 42 4.22 6.22 25.21
C ILE A 42 2.72 6.26 24.95
N ASP A 43 2.19 7.46 24.75
CA ASP A 43 0.79 7.66 24.40
C ASP A 43 0.50 7.18 22.97
N ASN A 44 -0.74 6.77 22.67
CA ASN A 44 -1.08 6.21 21.36
C ASN A 44 -0.76 7.19 20.21
N ASN A 45 -0.97 8.48 20.45
CA ASN A 45 -0.67 9.54 19.49
C ASN A 45 0.85 9.74 19.31
N GLU A 46 1.63 9.59 20.37
CA GLU A 46 3.10 9.69 20.31
C GLU A 46 3.71 8.48 19.60
N CYS A 47 3.10 7.31 19.71
CA CYS A 47 3.50 6.13 18.97
C CYS A 47 3.23 6.30 17.46
N LEU A 48 2.08 6.88 17.10
CA LEU A 48 1.66 7.09 15.71
C LEU A 48 2.37 8.27 15.03
N LEU A 49 2.44 9.44 15.68
CA LEU A 49 2.99 10.67 15.11
C LEU A 49 4.46 10.91 15.50
N GLY A 50 4.88 10.41 16.66
CA GLY A 50 6.24 10.56 17.16
C GLY A 50 7.23 9.58 16.53
N THR A 51 6.73 8.53 15.85
CA THR A 51 7.59 7.58 15.15
C THR A 51 7.29 7.50 13.65
N PRO A 52 8.30 7.66 12.78
CA PRO A 52 8.08 7.62 11.33
C PRO A 52 7.60 6.25 10.83
N PHE A 53 7.83 5.19 11.61
CA PHE A 53 7.46 3.81 11.25
C PHE A 53 5.98 3.49 11.47
N GLY A 54 5.30 4.15 12.41
CA GLY A 54 3.86 3.95 12.64
C GLY A 54 3.04 4.31 11.41
N ILE A 55 3.20 5.54 10.92
CA ILE A 55 2.56 6.04 9.70
C ILE A 55 2.98 5.20 8.48
N MET A 56 4.28 4.88 8.37
CA MET A 56 4.80 4.12 7.25
C MET A 56 4.23 2.68 7.20
N MET A 57 3.98 2.04 8.35
CA MET A 57 3.28 0.74 8.39
C MET A 57 1.84 0.84 7.92
N VAL A 58 1.10 1.85 8.39
CA VAL A 58 -0.31 2.03 8.04
C VAL A 58 -0.44 2.25 6.54
N ILE A 59 0.33 3.17 5.97
CA ILE A 59 0.33 3.48 4.54
C ILE A 59 0.78 2.26 3.72
N ALA A 60 1.91 1.64 4.09
CA ALA A 60 2.45 0.53 3.32
C ALA A 60 1.56 -0.73 3.37
N GLY A 61 0.75 -0.91 4.43
CA GLY A 61 -0.24 -1.98 4.51
C GLY A 61 -1.47 -1.74 3.62
N GLN A 62 -1.93 -0.50 3.53
CA GLN A 62 -3.16 -0.15 2.80
C GLN A 62 -2.99 -0.14 1.27
N ILE A 63 -1.84 0.35 0.77
CA ILE A 63 -1.55 0.43 -0.66
C ILE A 63 -1.72 -0.92 -1.40
N PRO A 64 -1.07 -2.03 -0.98
CA PRO A 64 -1.19 -3.30 -1.68
C PRO A 64 -2.59 -3.91 -1.58
N ALA A 65 -3.30 -3.69 -0.46
CA ALA A 65 -4.66 -4.17 -0.27
C ALA A 65 -5.62 -3.51 -1.28
N LEU A 66 -5.58 -2.18 -1.38
CA LEU A 66 -6.40 -1.42 -2.32
C LEU A 66 -6.05 -1.73 -3.79
N LEU A 67 -4.75 -1.83 -4.12
CA LEU A 67 -4.32 -2.23 -5.47
C LEU A 67 -4.85 -3.61 -5.86
N ASN A 68 -4.90 -4.55 -4.93
CA ASN A 68 -5.43 -5.89 -5.18
C ASN A 68 -6.95 -5.89 -5.41
N VAL A 69 -7.70 -5.09 -4.65
CA VAL A 69 -9.14 -4.89 -4.85
C VAL A 69 -9.42 -4.30 -6.23
N PHE A 70 -8.74 -3.21 -6.61
CA PHE A 70 -8.92 -2.58 -7.92
C PHE A 70 -8.55 -3.52 -9.08
N THR A 71 -7.48 -4.30 -8.93
CA THR A 71 -7.06 -5.28 -9.95
C THR A 71 -8.09 -6.40 -10.09
N THR A 72 -8.70 -6.84 -8.99
CA THR A 72 -9.75 -7.86 -9.00
C THR A 72 -11.04 -7.32 -9.63
N PHE A 73 -11.41 -6.08 -9.29
CA PHE A 73 -12.55 -5.40 -9.89
C PHE A 73 -12.40 -5.25 -11.42
N ASP A 74 -11.23 -4.79 -11.88
CA ASP A 74 -10.92 -4.66 -13.32
C ASP A 74 -11.08 -6.00 -14.06
N LYS A 75 -10.65 -7.11 -13.45
CA LYS A 75 -10.85 -8.46 -14.00
C LYS A 75 -12.32 -8.86 -14.07
N VAL A 76 -13.12 -8.57 -13.05
CA VAL A 76 -14.55 -8.87 -13.01
C VAL A 76 -15.29 -8.07 -14.09
N VAL A 77 -14.99 -6.78 -14.22
CA VAL A 77 -15.55 -5.90 -15.26
C VAL A 77 -15.18 -6.39 -16.65
N ALA A 78 -13.92 -6.78 -16.87
CA ALA A 78 -13.48 -7.32 -18.15
C ALA A 78 -14.18 -8.65 -18.52
N LEU A 79 -14.54 -9.48 -17.53
CA LEU A 79 -15.28 -10.72 -17.75
C LEU A 79 -16.76 -10.48 -18.05
N GLN A 80 -17.41 -9.60 -17.30
CA GLN A 80 -18.85 -9.34 -17.47
C GLN A 80 -19.17 -8.45 -18.69
N PHE A 81 -18.26 -7.54 -19.05
CA PHE A 81 -18.49 -6.56 -20.12
C PHE A 81 -17.39 -6.62 -21.20
N ALA A 82 -17.08 -7.83 -21.68
CA ALA A 82 -16.06 -8.06 -22.71
C ALA A 82 -16.17 -7.17 -23.98
N PRO A 83 -17.36 -6.97 -24.61
CA PRO A 83 -17.45 -6.16 -25.83
C PRO A 83 -17.20 -4.66 -25.57
N PHE A 84 -17.62 -4.16 -24.41
CA PHE A 84 -17.41 -2.77 -24.01
C PHE A 84 -15.95 -2.50 -23.60
N TYR A 85 -15.35 -3.46 -22.88
CA TYR A 85 -13.96 -3.38 -22.42
C TYR A 85 -12.95 -3.36 -23.59
N ARG A 86 -13.29 -3.98 -24.73
CA ARG A 86 -12.44 -4.02 -25.93
C ARG A 86 -12.30 -2.64 -26.62
N GLY A 87 -13.26 -1.75 -26.43
CA GLY A 87 -13.30 -0.42 -27.06
C GLY A 87 -12.65 0.70 -26.25
N GLN A 88 -12.26 0.47 -24.99
CA GLN A 88 -11.76 1.52 -24.11
C GLN A 88 -10.23 1.57 -24.00
N PRO A 89 -9.64 2.76 -23.74
CA PRO A 89 -8.21 2.89 -23.46
C PRO A 89 -7.87 2.37 -22.05
N ILE A 90 -7.46 1.10 -21.99
CA ILE A 90 -7.09 0.35 -20.77
C ILE A 90 -5.95 1.01 -19.97
N PHE A 91 -5.16 1.89 -20.59
CA PHE A 91 -4.00 2.54 -19.94
C PHE A 91 -4.39 3.64 -18.97
N LEU A 92 -5.45 4.41 -19.28
CA LEU A 92 -5.87 5.55 -18.46
C LEU A 92 -6.48 5.09 -17.13
N HIS A 93 -7.27 4.00 -17.18
CA HIS A 93 -7.91 3.41 -16.01
C HIS A 93 -6.88 2.90 -14.99
N LYS A 94 -5.75 2.35 -15.47
CA LYS A 94 -4.70 1.80 -14.60
C LYS A 94 -3.92 2.87 -13.85
N TYR A 95 -3.63 4.00 -14.50
CA TYR A 95 -3.03 5.15 -13.83
C TYR A 95 -4.00 5.81 -12.84
N VAL A 96 -5.29 5.87 -13.17
CA VAL A 96 -6.33 6.36 -12.26
C VAL A 96 -6.40 5.49 -11.01
N TYR A 97 -6.40 4.15 -11.14
CA TYR A 97 -6.41 3.26 -9.97
C TYR A 97 -5.18 3.47 -9.08
N ILE A 98 -3.99 3.58 -9.67
CA ILE A 98 -2.75 3.84 -8.92
C ILE A 98 -2.83 5.19 -8.19
N ALA A 99 -3.23 6.26 -8.88
CA ALA A 99 -3.38 7.59 -8.29
C ALA A 99 -4.44 7.61 -7.17
N LEU A 100 -5.56 6.92 -7.37
CA LEU A 100 -6.65 6.83 -6.40
C LEU A 100 -6.22 6.05 -5.14
N THR A 101 -5.40 5.00 -5.28
CA THR A 101 -4.76 4.37 -4.11
C THR A 101 -3.91 5.34 -3.32
N VAL A 102 -3.04 6.10 -4.00
CA VAL A 102 -2.13 7.04 -3.32
C VAL A 102 -2.94 8.12 -2.60
N ILE A 103 -3.94 8.70 -3.26
CA ILE A 103 -4.81 9.73 -2.68
C ILE A 103 -5.55 9.17 -1.45
N LEU A 104 -6.20 8.01 -1.56
CA LEU A 104 -6.93 7.42 -0.42
C LEU A 104 -6.02 7.12 0.77
N THR A 105 -4.77 6.70 0.53
CA THR A 105 -3.82 6.46 1.62
C THR A 105 -3.19 7.72 2.21
N THR A 106 -3.27 8.86 1.53
CA THR A 106 -2.77 10.16 2.05
C THR A 106 -3.82 10.99 2.78
N PHE A 107 -5.11 10.69 2.59
CA PHE A 107 -6.23 11.43 3.19
C PHE A 107 -6.82 10.75 4.43
N GLN A 108 -6.14 9.73 4.97
CA GLN A 108 -6.53 8.99 6.17
C GLN A 108 -5.69 9.42 7.37
#